data_AF-A0A924SMF0-F1
#
_entry.id   AF-A0A924SMF0-F1
#
_cell.length_a   1.000
_cell.length_b   1.000
_cell.length_c   1.000
_cell.angle_alpha   90.00
_cell.angle_beta   90.00
_cell.angle_gamma   90.00
#
_symmetry.space_group_name_H-M   'P 1'
#
loop_
_entity.id
_entity.type
_entity.pdbx_description
1 polymer ?
#
loop_
_entity_poly.entity_id
_entity_poly.type
_entity_poly.pdbx_seq_one_letter_code
_entity_poly.pdbx_strand_id
1 'polypeptide(L)'
;MMKTILAGLACAAALGAAPVTQAAVVTFNNPGLVEVDNATNIATYTEAGLNLSGDAASFLPIDGIGVDSSGALVVLPFSTLRLFVESGTFDLLSASLGVFDAFGVGAMGTVNIVGGGMTSMISLAELTSFSFAGYTNLKQVTFTSDVAFILDNINFEVDGAAVPEPASLGLAGVALAGLMAARRRRYRAAG
;
A
#
# COMPACT_ATOMS: atom_id res chain seq x y z
N MET A 1 40.03 -19.91 29.22
CA MET A 1 39.45 -20.43 27.96
C MET A 1 37.95 -20.12 27.81
N MET A 2 37.47 -18.94 28.21
CA MET A 2 36.02 -18.61 28.26
C MET A 2 35.68 -17.29 27.53
N LYS A 3 36.58 -16.80 26.66
CA LYS A 3 36.51 -15.48 26.02
C LYS A 3 36.14 -15.53 24.52
N THR A 4 36.10 -16.71 23.92
CA THR A 4 35.86 -16.89 22.47
C THR A 4 34.40 -17.20 22.12
N ILE A 5 33.54 -17.52 23.09
CA ILE A 5 32.12 -17.86 22.83
C ILE A 5 31.23 -16.61 22.74
N LEU A 6 31.62 -15.49 23.37
CA LEU A 6 30.84 -14.25 23.36
C LEU A 6 30.96 -13.42 22.06
N ALA A 7 31.97 -13.69 21.23
CA ALA A 7 32.13 -13.00 19.95
C ALA A 7 31.27 -13.61 18.83
N GLY A 8 30.82 -14.87 18.98
CA GLY A 8 30.00 -15.57 17.98
C GLY A 8 28.54 -15.13 17.95
N LEU A 9 27.98 -14.64 19.07
CA LEU A 9 26.57 -14.21 19.14
C LEU A 9 26.32 -12.82 18.54
N ALA A 10 27.36 -11.99 18.40
CA ALA A 10 27.22 -10.63 17.86
C ALA A 10 27.10 -10.62 16.31
N CYS A 11 27.70 -11.59 15.62
CA CYS A 11 27.57 -11.72 14.16
C CYS A 11 26.27 -12.41 13.71
N ALA A 12 25.60 -13.16 14.59
CA ALA A 12 24.33 -13.81 14.26
C ALA A 12 23.13 -12.83 14.21
N ALA A 13 23.25 -11.66 14.84
CA ALA A 13 22.20 -10.64 14.84
C ALA A 13 22.24 -9.69 13.63
N ALA A 14 23.31 -9.72 12.82
CA ALA A 14 23.48 -8.84 11.67
C ALA A 14 23.11 -9.49 10.31
N LEU A 15 22.87 -10.81 10.28
CA LEU A 15 22.56 -11.56 9.07
C LEU A 15 21.05 -11.78 8.83
N GLY A 16 20.18 -11.23 9.69
CA GLY A 16 18.73 -11.40 9.61
C GLY A 16 17.95 -10.19 9.08
N ALA A 17 18.59 -9.05 8.84
CA ALA A 17 17.92 -7.85 8.34
C ALA A 17 17.98 -7.79 6.81
N ALA A 18 17.39 -8.80 6.15
CA ALA A 18 16.84 -8.52 4.83
C ALA A 18 15.69 -7.52 5.05
N PRO A 19 15.60 -6.41 4.28
CA PRO A 19 14.41 -5.58 4.33
C PRO A 19 13.24 -6.50 4.01
N VAL A 20 12.35 -6.67 4.97
CA VAL A 20 11.07 -7.32 4.71
C VAL A 20 10.33 -6.26 3.91
N THR A 21 10.19 -6.45 2.61
CA THR A 21 9.31 -5.63 1.77
C THR A 21 7.90 -5.85 2.31
N GLN A 22 7.49 -5.03 3.29
CA GLN A 22 6.17 -5.17 3.88
C GLN A 22 5.16 -4.61 2.89
N ALA A 23 4.19 -5.44 2.50
CA ALA A 23 3.06 -5.02 1.70
C ALA A 23 2.37 -3.81 2.36
N ALA A 24 2.27 -2.72 1.63
CA ALA A 24 1.61 -1.52 2.09
C ALA A 24 0.10 -1.65 1.83
N VAL A 25 -0.71 -1.16 2.76
CA VAL A 25 -2.17 -1.14 2.62
C VAL A 25 -2.63 0.31 2.56
N VAL A 26 -3.27 0.69 1.45
CA VAL A 26 -3.98 1.97 1.31
C VAL A 26 -5.39 1.80 1.86
N THR A 27 -5.76 2.63 2.83
CA THR A 27 -7.03 2.48 3.57
C THR A 27 -7.89 3.74 3.55
N PHE A 28 -7.38 4.84 2.98
CA PHE A 28 -8.09 6.13 2.92
C PHE A 28 -8.58 6.66 4.27
N ASN A 29 -8.08 6.12 5.39
CA ASN A 29 -8.38 6.59 6.73
C ASN A 29 -7.64 7.90 6.95
N ASN A 30 -8.39 9.00 7.09
CA ASN A 30 -7.86 10.36 7.09
C ASN A 30 -7.07 10.66 5.79
N PRO A 31 -7.77 10.73 4.65
CA PRO A 31 -7.14 10.82 3.34
C PRO A 31 -6.36 12.13 3.19
N GLY A 32 -5.25 12.05 2.45
CA GLY A 32 -4.51 13.24 2.03
C GLY A 32 -5.31 14.12 1.06
N LEU A 33 -4.70 15.21 0.60
CA LEU A 33 -5.29 16.05 -0.44
C LEU A 33 -5.23 15.35 -1.80
N VAL A 34 -6.30 15.49 -2.58
CA VAL A 34 -6.29 15.18 -4.01
C VAL A 34 -5.70 16.38 -4.74
N GLU A 35 -4.63 16.17 -5.47
CA GLU A 35 -4.00 17.19 -6.30
C GLU A 35 -4.68 17.24 -7.67
N VAL A 36 -5.04 18.43 -8.14
CA VAL A 36 -5.69 18.62 -9.44
C VAL A 36 -4.80 19.49 -10.32
N ASP A 37 -4.44 18.98 -11.49
CA ASP A 37 -3.83 19.78 -12.55
C ASP A 37 -4.94 20.45 -13.38
N ASN A 38 -5.14 21.75 -13.19
CA ASN A 38 -6.16 22.51 -13.91
C ASN A 38 -5.91 22.60 -15.43
N ALA A 39 -4.68 22.35 -15.92
CA ALA A 39 -4.39 22.40 -17.35
C ALA A 39 -4.86 21.13 -18.06
N THR A 40 -4.73 19.97 -17.41
CA THR A 40 -5.10 18.66 -17.97
C THR A 40 -6.41 18.12 -17.41
N ASN A 41 -6.94 18.73 -16.35
CA ASN A 41 -8.09 18.28 -15.57
C ASN A 41 -7.92 16.86 -14.97
N ILE A 42 -6.67 16.47 -14.70
CA ILE A 42 -6.31 15.20 -14.08
C ILE A 42 -6.18 15.41 -12.57
N ALA A 43 -6.87 14.58 -11.79
CA ALA A 43 -6.63 14.43 -10.36
C ALA A 43 -5.62 13.31 -10.08
N THR A 44 -4.81 13.51 -9.06
CA THR A 44 -3.89 12.52 -8.51
C THR A 44 -4.01 12.47 -7.00
N TYR A 45 -4.09 11.27 -6.45
CA TYR A 45 -4.04 11.00 -5.02
C TYR A 45 -2.89 10.03 -4.75
N THR A 46 -2.08 10.33 -3.74
CA THR A 46 -0.90 9.52 -3.39
C THR A 46 -0.95 9.09 -1.94
N GLU A 47 -0.87 7.78 -1.70
CA GLU A 47 -0.82 7.20 -0.36
C GLU A 47 0.10 5.98 -0.34
N ALA A 48 0.95 5.89 0.67
CA ALA A 48 1.89 4.79 0.86
C ALA A 48 2.80 4.48 -0.37
N GLY A 49 3.04 5.47 -1.24
CA GLY A 49 3.83 5.32 -2.47
C GLY A 49 3.04 4.82 -3.70
N LEU A 50 1.75 4.51 -3.54
CA LEU A 50 0.83 4.23 -4.64
C LEU A 50 0.16 5.53 -5.10
N ASN A 51 0.07 5.70 -6.42
CA ASN A 51 -0.64 6.81 -7.05
C ASN A 51 -1.94 6.32 -7.68
N LEU A 52 -3.00 7.07 -7.44
CA LEU A 52 -4.32 6.91 -8.03
C LEU A 52 -4.62 8.14 -8.89
N SER A 53 -5.02 7.95 -10.14
CA SER A 53 -5.23 9.06 -11.08
C SER A 53 -6.40 8.83 -12.03
N GLY A 54 -7.07 9.91 -12.41
CA GLY A 54 -8.22 9.96 -13.30
C GLY A 54 -8.66 11.41 -13.50
N ASP A 55 -9.77 11.65 -14.18
CA ASP A 55 -10.31 13.02 -14.31
C ASP A 55 -10.67 13.61 -12.93
N ALA A 56 -10.58 14.93 -12.76
CA ALA A 56 -10.71 15.59 -11.46
C ALA A 56 -12.04 15.36 -10.72
N ALA A 57 -13.11 15.06 -11.46
CA ALA A 57 -14.43 14.80 -10.91
C ALA A 57 -14.77 13.30 -10.83
N SER A 58 -13.80 12.42 -11.14
CA SER A 58 -14.06 11.00 -11.41
C SER A 58 -13.91 10.11 -10.18
N PHE A 59 -13.26 10.59 -9.12
CA PHE A 59 -13.15 9.89 -7.85
C PHE A 59 -13.06 10.86 -6.68
N LEU A 60 -13.40 10.38 -5.48
CA LEU A 60 -13.29 11.12 -4.23
C LEU A 60 -13.04 10.17 -3.05
N PRO A 61 -12.04 10.44 -2.19
CA PRO A 61 -11.95 9.74 -0.92
C PRO A 61 -13.05 10.26 0.04
N ILE A 62 -13.81 9.34 0.62
CA ILE A 62 -14.92 9.62 1.54
C ILE A 62 -14.72 8.81 2.82
N ASP A 63 -14.97 9.44 3.96
CA ASP A 63 -14.88 8.78 5.28
C ASP A 63 -16.15 7.99 5.61
N GLY A 64 -16.02 6.90 6.38
CA GLY A 64 -17.14 6.14 6.93
C GLY A 64 -17.91 5.24 5.97
N ILE A 65 -17.40 4.98 4.76
CA ILE A 65 -18.05 4.16 3.73
C ILE A 65 -17.27 2.90 3.34
N GLY A 66 -16.05 2.76 3.84
CA GLY A 66 -15.19 1.60 3.61
C GLY A 66 -15.47 0.44 4.56
N VAL A 67 -14.56 -0.53 4.58
CA VAL A 67 -14.68 -1.71 5.44
C VAL A 67 -14.59 -1.31 6.91
N ASP A 68 -15.43 -1.88 7.77
CA ASP A 68 -15.48 -1.53 9.20
C ASP A 68 -15.74 -0.03 9.46
N SER A 69 -16.42 0.65 8.53
CA SER A 69 -16.66 2.10 8.54
C SER A 69 -15.37 2.94 8.44
N SER A 70 -14.36 2.43 7.75
CA SER A 70 -13.18 3.20 7.33
C SER A 70 -13.49 4.25 6.27
N GLY A 71 -12.50 5.06 5.92
CA GLY A 71 -12.51 5.76 4.65
C GLY A 71 -12.43 4.81 3.45
N ALA A 72 -12.90 5.27 2.29
CA ALA A 72 -12.70 4.57 1.03
C ALA A 72 -12.67 5.55 -0.14
N LEU A 73 -12.19 5.09 -1.29
CA LEU A 73 -12.30 5.82 -2.54
C LEU A 73 -13.60 5.47 -3.23
N VAL A 74 -14.42 6.48 -3.55
CA VAL A 74 -15.54 6.31 -4.48
C VAL A 74 -15.08 6.70 -5.87
N VAL A 75 -15.39 5.86 -6.85
CA VAL A 75 -15.14 6.12 -8.27
C VAL A 75 -16.48 6.18 -8.98
N LEU A 76 -16.69 7.22 -9.79
CA LEU A 76 -17.95 7.44 -10.48
C LEU A 76 -18.14 6.50 -11.68
N PRO A 77 -19.39 6.25 -12.12
CA PRO A 77 -19.66 5.40 -13.29
C PRO A 77 -18.95 5.95 -14.53
N PHE A 78 -18.53 5.04 -15.41
CA PHE A 78 -17.86 5.32 -16.69
C PHE A 78 -16.55 6.12 -16.56
N SER A 79 -16.02 6.22 -15.34
CA SER A 79 -14.74 6.86 -15.07
C SER A 79 -13.60 5.87 -15.21
N THR A 80 -12.43 6.39 -15.61
CA THR A 80 -11.20 5.61 -15.64
C THR A 80 -10.34 5.98 -14.44
N LEU A 81 -10.04 4.99 -13.60
CA LEU A 81 -9.10 5.13 -12.50
C LEU A 81 -7.83 4.33 -12.81
N ARG A 82 -6.67 4.97 -12.68
CA ARG A 82 -5.35 4.36 -12.88
C ARG A 82 -4.63 4.25 -11.55
N LEU A 83 -4.12 3.07 -11.24
CA LEU A 83 -3.24 2.79 -10.12
C LEU A 83 -1.83 2.52 -10.64
N PHE A 84 -0.83 3.22 -10.12
CA PHE A 84 0.56 3.06 -10.55
C PHE A 84 1.55 3.53 -9.47
N VAL A 85 2.81 3.15 -9.63
CA VAL A 85 3.94 3.67 -8.85
C VAL A 85 4.81 4.55 -9.75
N GLU A 86 5.43 5.60 -9.21
CA GLU A 86 6.24 6.53 -10.03
C GLU A 86 7.44 5.84 -10.69
N SER A 87 8.03 4.87 -10.00
CA SER A 87 9.19 4.14 -10.47
C SER A 87 9.12 2.67 -10.06
N GLY A 88 9.82 1.80 -10.81
CA GLY A 88 9.77 0.36 -10.58
C GLY A 88 8.48 -0.29 -11.10
N THR A 89 8.12 -1.41 -10.49
CA THR A 89 6.91 -2.18 -10.74
C THR A 89 6.30 -2.59 -9.41
N PHE A 90 5.02 -2.97 -9.41
CA PHE A 90 4.34 -3.43 -8.21
C PHE A 90 3.48 -4.66 -8.47
N ASP A 91 3.23 -5.42 -7.42
CA ASP A 91 2.29 -6.51 -7.38
C ASP A 91 1.01 -6.02 -6.70
N LEU A 92 -0.15 -6.19 -7.34
CA LEU A 92 -1.44 -5.90 -6.74
C LEU A 92 -2.00 -7.20 -6.18
N LEU A 93 -2.18 -7.28 -4.86
CA LEU A 93 -2.50 -8.53 -4.17
C LEU A 93 -4.00 -8.67 -3.93
N SER A 94 -4.60 -7.64 -3.34
CA SER A 94 -6.03 -7.60 -3.02
C SER A 94 -6.54 -6.18 -2.89
N ALA A 95 -7.85 -5.99 -3.01
CA ALA A 95 -8.53 -4.78 -2.58
C ALA A 95 -9.96 -5.12 -2.16
N SER A 96 -10.55 -4.29 -1.31
CA SER A 96 -11.99 -4.32 -1.05
C SER A 96 -12.71 -3.54 -2.14
N LEU A 97 -13.67 -4.21 -2.78
CA LEU A 97 -14.45 -3.69 -3.90
C LEU A 97 -15.93 -3.89 -3.63
N GLY A 98 -16.74 -2.90 -3.96
CA GLY A 98 -18.19 -2.99 -3.87
C GLY A 98 -18.89 -1.93 -4.70
N VAL A 99 -20.18 -2.10 -4.95
CA VAL A 99 -20.99 -1.01 -5.51
C VAL A 99 -21.18 0.07 -4.45
N PHE A 100 -21.13 1.34 -4.87
CA PHE A 100 -21.45 2.45 -3.98
C PHE A 100 -22.96 2.54 -3.71
N ASP A 101 -23.79 2.19 -4.71
CA ASP A 101 -25.24 2.09 -4.57
C ASP A 101 -25.64 0.65 -4.20
N ALA A 102 -26.20 0.47 -3.00
CA ALA A 102 -26.50 -0.82 -2.38
C ALA A 102 -27.50 -1.71 -3.14
N PHE A 103 -28.12 -1.22 -4.22
CA PHE A 103 -29.10 -1.97 -5.01
C PHE A 103 -28.60 -2.38 -6.41
N GLY A 104 -27.34 -2.09 -6.74
CA GLY A 104 -26.74 -2.41 -8.03
C GLY A 104 -25.94 -3.72 -8.04
N VAL A 105 -25.94 -4.41 -9.18
CA VAL A 105 -24.84 -5.30 -9.56
C VAL A 105 -24.12 -4.60 -10.71
N GLY A 106 -22.81 -4.47 -10.60
CA GLY A 106 -21.98 -3.82 -11.60
C GLY A 106 -20.92 -4.76 -12.15
N ALA A 107 -20.28 -4.34 -13.23
CA ALA A 107 -19.09 -5.01 -13.71
C ALA A 107 -17.94 -4.00 -13.81
N MET A 108 -16.77 -4.39 -13.31
CA MET A 108 -15.56 -3.59 -13.38
C MET A 108 -14.58 -4.28 -14.34
N GLY A 109 -14.22 -3.58 -15.41
CA GLY A 109 -13.12 -3.95 -16.28
C GLY A 109 -11.80 -3.50 -15.69
N THR A 110 -10.83 -4.41 -15.63
CA THR A 110 -9.44 -4.09 -15.34
C THR A 110 -8.59 -4.24 -16.59
N VAL A 111 -7.63 -3.34 -16.79
CA VAL A 111 -6.59 -3.50 -17.82
C VAL A 111 -5.22 -3.31 -17.16
N ASN A 112 -4.40 -4.34 -17.20
CA ASN A 112 -3.05 -4.33 -16.62
C ASN A 112 -2.00 -4.10 -17.70
N ILE A 113 -1.04 -3.24 -17.43
CA ILE A 113 0.10 -3.04 -18.33
C ILE A 113 1.31 -3.80 -17.79
N VAL A 114 1.46 -5.04 -18.24
CA VAL A 114 2.74 -5.78 -18.32
C VAL A 114 2.75 -6.55 -19.64
N GLY A 115 3.47 -6.06 -20.64
CA GLY A 115 3.83 -6.82 -21.85
C GLY A 115 2.72 -7.45 -22.70
N GLY A 116 1.42 -7.28 -22.40
CA GLY A 116 0.36 -8.00 -23.10
C GLY A 116 -1.10 -7.73 -22.68
N GLY A 117 -1.39 -6.79 -21.77
CA GLY A 117 -2.77 -6.32 -21.53
C GLY A 117 -3.72 -7.40 -21.01
N MET A 118 -3.58 -7.84 -19.76
CA MET A 118 -4.61 -8.72 -19.18
C MET A 118 -5.87 -7.88 -18.92
N THR A 119 -6.98 -8.29 -19.53
CA THR A 119 -8.30 -7.71 -19.26
C THR A 119 -9.11 -8.69 -18.43
N SER A 120 -9.65 -8.25 -17.29
CA SER A 120 -10.56 -9.06 -16.48
C SER A 120 -11.84 -8.31 -16.20
N MET A 121 -12.95 -9.04 -16.12
CA MET A 121 -14.22 -8.50 -15.64
C MET A 121 -14.43 -8.99 -14.21
N ILE A 122 -14.63 -8.07 -13.29
CA ILE A 122 -14.89 -8.33 -11.88
C ILE A 122 -16.35 -7.97 -11.61
N SER A 123 -17.12 -8.90 -11.07
CA SER A 123 -18.49 -8.63 -10.62
C SER A 123 -18.45 -7.78 -9.36
N LEU A 124 -19.16 -6.67 -9.35
CA LEU A 124 -19.34 -5.82 -8.17
C LEU A 124 -20.70 -6.11 -7.54
N ALA A 125 -20.69 -6.31 -6.23
CA ALA A 125 -21.87 -6.46 -5.38
C ALA A 125 -21.57 -5.75 -4.05
N GLU A 126 -21.94 -6.34 -2.91
CA GLU A 126 -21.55 -5.83 -1.59
C GLU A 126 -20.03 -5.66 -1.46
N LEU A 127 -19.62 -4.70 -0.63
CA LEU A 127 -18.21 -4.39 -0.37
C LEU A 127 -17.51 -5.62 0.23
N THR A 128 -16.65 -6.24 -0.56
CA THR A 128 -15.96 -7.49 -0.21
C THR A 128 -14.52 -7.48 -0.70
N SER A 129 -13.67 -8.28 -0.05
CA SER A 129 -12.28 -8.40 -0.47
C SER A 129 -12.15 -9.26 -1.73
N PHE A 130 -11.47 -8.73 -2.74
CA PHE A 130 -11.14 -9.40 -3.99
C PHE A 130 -9.63 -9.64 -4.09
N SER A 131 -9.23 -10.81 -4.59
CA SER A 131 -7.82 -11.17 -4.80
C SER A 131 -7.44 -11.07 -6.27
N PHE A 132 -6.35 -10.37 -6.55
CA PHE A 132 -5.84 -10.12 -7.90
C PHE A 132 -4.78 -11.15 -8.30
N ALA A 133 -5.20 -12.39 -8.51
CA ALA A 133 -4.27 -13.46 -8.91
C ALA A 133 -3.60 -13.16 -10.26
N GLY A 134 -2.26 -13.15 -10.28
CA GLY A 134 -1.46 -12.92 -11.49
C GLY A 134 -1.20 -11.44 -11.82
N TYR A 135 -1.58 -10.51 -10.95
CA TYR A 135 -1.32 -9.08 -11.11
C TYR A 135 0.06 -8.73 -10.53
N THR A 136 1.11 -9.23 -11.16
CA THR A 136 2.50 -9.02 -10.72
C THR A 136 3.33 -8.24 -11.74
N ASN A 137 4.41 -7.61 -11.28
CA ASN A 137 5.33 -6.78 -12.07
C ASN A 137 4.62 -5.64 -12.85
N LEU A 138 3.56 -5.09 -12.29
CA LEU A 138 2.71 -4.08 -12.91
C LEU A 138 3.42 -2.73 -12.98
N LYS A 139 3.31 -2.05 -14.12
CA LYS A 139 3.55 -0.60 -14.19
C LYS A 139 2.30 0.19 -13.82
N GLN A 140 1.14 -0.34 -14.18
CA GLN A 140 -0.14 0.28 -13.98
C GLN A 140 -1.27 -0.76 -14.06
N VAL A 141 -2.32 -0.53 -13.27
CA VAL A 141 -3.63 -1.15 -13.43
C VAL A 141 -4.65 -0.06 -13.70
N THR A 142 -5.57 -0.30 -14.63
CA THR A 142 -6.65 0.63 -14.96
C THR A 142 -7.98 -0.03 -14.60
N PHE A 143 -8.85 0.68 -13.90
CA PHE A 143 -10.19 0.26 -13.56
C PHE A 143 -11.20 1.13 -14.29
N THR A 144 -12.24 0.48 -14.81
CA THR A 144 -13.41 1.12 -15.43
C THR A 144 -14.65 0.34 -15.00
N SER A 145 -15.76 1.01 -14.73
CA SER A 145 -17.01 0.34 -14.38
C SER A 145 -18.19 1.09 -14.96
N ASP A 146 -19.29 0.38 -15.20
CA ASP A 146 -20.58 0.93 -15.60
C ASP A 146 -21.39 1.50 -14.43
N VAL A 147 -20.94 1.27 -13.20
CA VAL A 147 -21.55 1.78 -11.96
C VAL A 147 -20.53 2.51 -11.10
N ALA A 148 -21.03 3.26 -10.11
CA ALA A 148 -20.18 3.83 -9.09
C ALA A 148 -19.71 2.72 -8.15
N PHE A 149 -18.43 2.69 -7.84
CA PHE A 149 -17.85 1.65 -6.98
C PHE A 149 -16.98 2.23 -5.88
N ILE A 150 -16.86 1.45 -4.82
CA ILE A 150 -16.00 1.70 -3.66
C ILE A 150 -14.74 0.86 -3.82
N LEU A 151 -13.60 1.48 -3.57
CA LEU A 151 -12.29 0.84 -3.50
C LEU A 151 -11.65 1.17 -2.14
N ASP A 152 -11.26 0.15 -1.39
CA ASP A 152 -10.63 0.28 -0.08
C ASP A 152 -9.62 -0.86 0.17
N ASN A 153 -8.81 -0.77 1.22
CA ASN A 153 -7.85 -1.78 1.66
C ASN A 153 -6.99 -2.34 0.51
N ILE A 154 -6.43 -1.44 -0.30
CA ILE A 154 -5.61 -1.82 -1.46
C ILE A 154 -4.29 -2.34 -0.93
N ASN A 155 -4.06 -3.64 -1.10
CA ASN A 155 -2.86 -4.33 -0.67
C ASN A 155 -1.94 -4.55 -1.88
N PHE A 156 -0.73 -4.03 -1.79
CA PHE A 156 0.24 -4.08 -2.87
C PHE A 156 1.67 -4.17 -2.34
N GLU A 157 2.55 -4.68 -3.18
CA GLU A 157 3.99 -4.77 -2.91
C GLU A 157 4.76 -4.07 -4.03
N VAL A 158 5.70 -3.18 -3.70
CA VAL A 158 6.51 -2.48 -4.70
C VAL A 158 7.86 -3.14 -4.78
N ASP A 159 8.25 -3.57 -5.98
CA ASP A 159 9.53 -4.23 -6.19
C ASP A 159 10.69 -3.21 -6.05
N GLY A 160 11.64 -3.52 -5.17
CA GLY A 160 12.83 -2.70 -4.93
C GLY A 160 12.63 -1.42 -4.09
N ALA A 161 11.40 -1.12 -3.62
CA ALA A 161 11.18 0.00 -2.72
C ALA A 161 11.24 -0.45 -1.25
N ALA A 162 12.24 0.01 -0.52
CA ALA A 162 12.21 -0.02 0.94
C ALA A 162 11.13 0.97 1.41
N VAL A 163 9.89 0.50 1.55
CA VAL A 163 8.84 1.26 2.25
C VAL A 163 9.40 1.58 3.65
N PRO A 164 9.44 2.85 4.08
CA PRO A 164 9.94 3.19 5.40
C PRO A 164 9.13 2.43 6.45
N GLU A 165 9.75 1.46 7.13
CA GLU A 165 9.04 0.65 8.11
C GLU A 165 8.41 1.55 9.18
N PRO A 166 7.11 1.41 9.46
CA PRO A 166 6.47 2.18 10.52
C PRO A 166 7.09 1.78 11.87
N ALA A 167 7.76 2.73 12.53
CA ALA A 167 8.28 2.68 13.91
C ALA A 167 9.34 1.61 14.26
N SER A 168 9.48 0.51 13.52
CA SER A 168 10.40 -0.60 13.82
C SER A 168 11.87 -0.18 13.86
N LEU A 169 12.30 0.66 12.90
CA LEU A 169 13.67 1.22 12.88
C LEU A 169 13.91 2.19 14.04
N GLY A 170 12.88 2.97 14.41
CA GLY A 170 12.93 3.82 15.60
C GLY A 170 13.09 3.00 16.87
N LEU A 171 12.33 1.91 17.00
CA LEU A 171 12.40 1.00 18.13
C LEU A 171 13.73 0.27 18.22
N ALA A 172 14.26 -0.21 17.08
CA ALA A 172 15.58 -0.81 16.99
C ALA A 172 16.69 0.18 17.40
N GLY A 173 16.58 1.44 16.96
CA GLY A 173 17.50 2.51 17.36
C GLY A 173 17.46 2.80 18.87
N VAL A 174 16.27 2.88 19.46
CA VAL A 174 16.10 3.09 20.91
C VAL A 174 16.61 1.89 21.71
N ALA A 175 16.34 0.67 21.25
CA ALA A 175 16.84 -0.55 21.89
C ALA A 175 18.38 -0.59 21.90
N LEU A 176 19.02 -0.22 20.77
CA LEU A 176 20.47 -0.18 20.66
C LEU A 176 21.09 0.93 21.54
N ALA A 177 20.46 2.11 21.56
CA ALA A 177 20.86 3.22 22.44
C ALA A 177 20.74 2.85 23.93
N GLY A 178 19.67 2.16 24.31
CA GLY A 178 19.46 1.61 25.65
C GLY A 178 20.54 0.60 26.04
N LEU A 179 20.91 -0.30 25.13
CA LEU A 179 21.98 -1.29 25.34
C LEU A 179 23.35 -0.62 25.54
N MET A 180 23.66 0.41 24.75
CA MET A 180 24.90 1.18 24.89
C MET A 180 24.95 1.96 26.20
N ALA A 181 23.84 2.58 26.61
CA ALA A 181 23.73 3.28 27.89
C ALA A 181 23.92 2.33 29.09
N ALA A 182 23.32 1.14 29.03
CA ALA A 182 23.48 0.10 30.06
C ALA A 182 24.94 -0.40 30.15
N ARG A 183 25.63 -0.56 29.02
CA ARG A 183 27.04 -0.97 28.99
C ARG A 183 27.95 0.07 29.65
N ARG A 184 27.72 1.37 29.41
CA ARG A 184 28.53 2.45 30.02
C ARG A 184 28.39 2.51 31.55
N ARG A 185 27.21 2.20 32.09
CA ARG A 185 27.00 2.15 33.55
C ARG A 185 27.78 1.03 34.22
N ARG A 186 27.88 -0.15 33.59
CA ARG A 186 28.66 -1.28 34.13
C ARG A 186 30.16 -1.00 34.21
N TYR A 187 30.72 -0.24 33.27
CA TYR A 187 32.14 0.13 33.33
C TYR A 187 32.47 1.15 34.42
N ARG A 188 31.53 2.02 34.80
CA ARG A 188 31.75 3.02 35.87
C ARG A 188 31.58 2.46 37.29
N ALA A 189 30.89 1.34 37.46
CA ALA A 189 30.69 0.70 38.77
C ALA A 189 31.80 -0.29 39.14
N ALA A 190 32.79 -0.49 38.27
CA ALA A 190 33.87 -1.48 38.42
C ALA A 190 35.27 -0.84 38.55
N GLY A 191 35.35 0.47 38.76
CA GLY A 191 36.59 1.20 39.07
C GLY A 191 36.38 2.04 40.33
#